data_AF-A0A9P0KX97-F1
#
_entry.id   AF-A0A9P0KX97-F1
#
_cell.length_a   1.000
_cell.length_b   1.000
_cell.length_c   1.000
_cell.angle_alpha   90.00
_cell.angle_beta   90.00
_cell.angle_gamma   90.00
#
_symmetry.space_group_name_H-M   'P 1'
#
loop_
_entity.id
_entity.type
_entity.pdbx_description
1 polymer ?
#
loop_
_entity_poly.entity_id
_entity_poly.type
_entity_poly.pdbx_seq_one_letter_code
_entity_poly.pdbx_strand_id
1 'polypeptide(L)'
;MTKSALAPAWLDNTPVCLASYFCAVEPEGVCKKWSKAEDRHIEIKHPAIVKEYNGVIGKFSMRKRTKNWTVRTIFNFIAFAVAAGWLEYRQDANSTGLAKKNTIDYLDFKLSIAKTLVLKTEELDEMEDE
;
A
#
# COMPACT_ATOMS: atom_id res chain seq x y z
N MET A 1 -15.61 27.52 -8.53
CA MET A 1 -16.13 26.91 -7.29
C MET A 1 -15.85 25.41 -7.34
N THR A 2 -14.83 25.01 -6.61
CA THR A 2 -14.30 23.65 -6.52
C THR A 2 -15.20 22.86 -5.56
N LYS A 3 -16.19 22.12 -6.09
CA LYS A 3 -17.15 21.36 -5.28
C LYS A 3 -16.42 20.22 -4.56
N SER A 4 -16.24 20.33 -3.25
CA SER A 4 -15.81 19.22 -2.39
C SER A 4 -16.82 18.07 -2.51
N ALA A 5 -16.33 16.86 -2.78
CA ALA A 5 -17.18 15.70 -3.02
C ALA A 5 -17.18 14.80 -1.76
N LEU A 6 -18.33 14.72 -1.09
CA LEU A 6 -18.55 13.83 0.06
C LEU A 6 -19.25 12.57 -0.44
N ALA A 7 -18.71 11.40 -0.08
CA ALA A 7 -19.46 10.16 -0.23
C ALA A 7 -20.25 9.88 1.06
N PRO A 8 -21.53 9.47 0.97
CA PRO A 8 -22.26 8.96 2.12
C PRO A 8 -21.54 7.75 2.71
N ALA A 9 -21.71 7.50 4.01
CA ALA A 9 -21.01 6.46 4.75
C ALA A 9 -21.09 5.11 4.01
N TRP A 10 -19.94 4.59 3.58
CA TRP A 10 -19.84 3.27 2.97
C TRP A 10 -19.87 2.22 4.06
N LEU A 11 -20.86 1.33 4.00
CA LEU A 11 -21.04 0.27 4.99
C LEU A 11 -20.40 -1.02 4.48
N ASP A 12 -19.26 -1.38 5.06
CA ASP A 12 -18.61 -2.67 4.80
C ASP A 12 -18.89 -3.65 5.94
N ASN A 13 -18.03 -3.66 6.95
CA ASN A 13 -18.29 -4.31 8.24
C ASN A 13 -18.66 -3.27 9.32
N THR A 14 -18.14 -2.06 9.15
CA THR A 14 -18.43 -0.86 9.94
C THR A 14 -18.64 0.31 8.98
N PRO A 15 -19.47 1.30 9.32
CA PRO A 15 -19.65 2.47 8.47
C PRO A 15 -18.35 3.30 8.39
N VAL A 16 -17.95 3.68 7.18
CA VAL A 16 -16.76 4.51 6.92
C VAL A 16 -17.18 5.74 6.14
N CYS A 17 -16.80 6.93 6.61
CA CYS A 17 -16.98 8.18 5.88
C CYS A 17 -15.69 8.56 5.16
N LEU A 18 -15.77 8.81 3.85
CA LEU A 18 -14.63 9.22 3.03
C LEU A 18 -14.98 10.54 2.33
N ALA A 19 -14.03 11.46 2.31
CA ALA A 19 -14.14 12.75 1.63
C ALA A 19 -12.95 12.92 0.69
N SER A 20 -13.21 13.39 -0.53
CA SER A 20 -12.14 13.77 -1.44
C SER A 20 -12.53 14.96 -2.30
N TYR A 21 -11.53 15.58 -2.91
CA TYR A 21 -11.75 16.70 -3.80
C TYR A 21 -12.12 16.26 -5.24
N PHE A 22 -11.74 15.05 -5.63
CA PHE A 22 -11.76 14.60 -7.03
C PHE A 22 -12.86 13.57 -7.33
N CYS A 23 -13.16 12.68 -6.38
CA CYS A 23 -14.14 11.61 -6.58
C CYS A 23 -14.95 11.36 -5.30
N ALA A 24 -16.25 11.08 -5.46
CA ALA A 24 -17.11 10.63 -4.37
C ALA A 24 -17.72 9.28 -4.75
N VAL A 25 -18.96 9.30 -5.24
CA VAL A 25 -19.69 8.08 -5.57
C VAL A 25 -19.38 7.61 -6.99
N GLU A 26 -19.37 8.52 -7.96
CA GLU A 26 -19.21 8.20 -9.38
C GLU A 26 -17.73 8.21 -9.84
N PRO A 27 -17.34 7.30 -10.76
CA PRO A 27 -18.15 6.18 -11.27
C PRO A 27 -18.28 5.06 -10.24
N GLU A 28 -19.50 4.53 -10.05
CA GLU A 28 -19.70 3.37 -9.18
C GLU A 28 -18.98 2.14 -9.75
N GLY A 29 -18.22 1.47 -8.89
CA GLY A 29 -17.54 0.22 -9.23
C GLY A 29 -18.24 -0.98 -8.61
N VAL A 30 -17.82 -2.17 -9.04
CA VAL A 30 -18.27 -3.44 -8.48
C VAL A 30 -17.06 -4.20 -7.93
N CYS A 31 -17.18 -4.71 -6.71
CA CYS A 31 -16.16 -5.57 -6.10
C CYS A 31 -16.77 -6.90 -5.63
N LYS A 32 -15.95 -7.95 -5.61
CA LYS A 32 -16.34 -9.26 -5.08
C LYS A 32 -16.01 -9.30 -3.59
N LYS A 33 -17.01 -9.58 -2.76
CA LYS A 33 -16.86 -9.76 -1.30
C LYS A 33 -17.38 -11.14 -0.90
N TRP A 34 -16.67 -11.81 -0.01
CA TRP A 34 -17.17 -13.04 0.62
C TRP A 34 -18.32 -12.72 1.58
N SER A 35 -19.50 -13.31 1.36
CA SER A 35 -20.63 -13.24 2.28
C SER A 35 -20.69 -14.53 3.10
N LYS A 36 -20.57 -14.40 4.42
CA LYS A 36 -20.78 -15.55 5.34
C LYS A 36 -22.23 -16.04 5.34
N ALA A 37 -23.18 -15.15 5.06
CA ALA A 37 -24.61 -15.49 5.05
C ALA A 37 -24.99 -16.35 3.84
N GLU A 38 -24.35 -16.11 2.69
CA GLU A 38 -24.61 -16.84 1.45
C GLU A 38 -23.54 -17.88 1.12
N ASP A 39 -22.52 -18.01 1.97
CA ASP A 39 -21.33 -18.88 1.82
C ASP A 39 -20.68 -18.81 0.42
N ARG A 40 -20.70 -17.61 -0.18
CA ARG A 40 -20.20 -17.37 -1.54
C ARG A 40 -19.66 -15.95 -1.71
N HIS A 41 -18.92 -15.75 -2.80
CA HIS A 41 -18.54 -14.42 -3.25
C HIS A 41 -19.73 -13.73 -3.91
N ILE A 42 -20.15 -12.60 -3.36
CA ILE A 42 -21.19 -11.73 -3.90
C ILE A 42 -20.56 -10.48 -4.53
N GLU A 43 -21.24 -9.93 -5.54
CA GLU A 43 -20.85 -8.68 -6.17
C GLU A 43 -21.56 -7.52 -5.49
N ILE A 44 -20.79 -6.58 -4.96
CA ILE A 44 -21.29 -5.42 -4.23
C ILE A 44 -20.83 -4.16 -4.93
N LYS A 45 -21.74 -3.20 -5.05
CA LYS A 45 -21.42 -1.86 -5.55
C LYS A 45 -20.60 -1.10 -4.51
N HIS A 46 -19.57 -0.40 -4.95
CA HIS A 46 -18.81 0.51 -4.11
C HIS A 46 -18.64 1.87 -4.80
N PRO A 47 -18.57 2.96 -4.03
CA PRO A 47 -18.30 4.27 -4.58
C PRO A 47 -16.87 4.36 -5.11
N ALA A 48 -16.62 5.26 -6.07
CA ALA A 48 -15.30 5.50 -6.66
C ALA A 48 -14.23 5.81 -5.61
N ILE A 49 -14.57 6.64 -4.62
CA ILE A 49 -13.65 7.06 -3.56
C ILE A 49 -13.06 5.90 -2.76
N VAL A 50 -13.84 4.83 -2.53
CA VAL A 50 -13.38 3.63 -1.80
C VAL A 50 -12.34 2.89 -2.61
N LYS A 51 -12.52 2.82 -3.93
CA LYS A 51 -11.57 2.18 -4.85
C LYS A 51 -10.24 2.92 -4.85
N GLU A 52 -10.28 4.25 -5.01
CA GLU A 52 -9.08 5.07 -5.04
C GLU A 52 -8.32 5.04 -3.71
N TYR A 53 -9.04 5.19 -2.59
CA TYR A 53 -8.47 5.11 -1.25
C TYR A 53 -7.73 3.78 -1.02
N ASN A 54 -8.40 2.66 -1.30
CA ASN A 54 -7.82 1.33 -1.14
C ASN A 54 -6.67 1.08 -2.13
N GLY A 55 -6.73 1.68 -3.32
CA GLY A 55 -5.67 1.63 -4.32
C GLY A 55 -4.38 2.30 -3.89
N VAL A 56 -4.43 3.27 -2.96
CA VAL A 56 -3.25 3.96 -2.43
C VAL A 56 -2.78 3.31 -1.13
N ILE A 57 -3.68 3.17 -0.14
CA ILE A 57 -3.31 2.76 1.22
C ILE A 57 -3.25 1.24 1.37
N GLY A 58 -4.04 0.49 0.61
CA GLY A 58 -4.12 -0.98 0.72
C GLY A 58 -2.95 -1.72 0.07
N LYS A 59 -2.21 -1.10 -0.85
CA LYS A 59 -1.19 -1.78 -1.68
C LYS A 59 0.11 -2.11 -0.94
N PHE A 60 0.45 -1.36 0.11
CA PHE A 60 1.76 -1.47 0.76
C PHE A 60 1.68 -1.80 2.25
N SER A 61 0.60 -2.45 2.69
CA SER A 61 0.43 -2.76 4.11
C SER A 61 1.41 -3.84 4.60
N MET A 62 2.29 -3.48 5.53
CA MET A 62 2.96 -4.45 6.41
C MET A 62 1.97 -4.91 7.49
N ARG A 63 1.46 -6.14 7.36
CA ARG A 63 0.56 -6.76 8.35
C ARG A 63 1.31 -7.15 9.63
N LYS A 64 1.65 -6.18 10.49
CA LYS A 64 2.05 -6.47 11.87
C LYS A 64 0.82 -6.48 12.78
N ARG A 65 0.63 -7.58 13.53
CA ARG A 65 -0.41 -7.70 14.58
C ARG A 65 0.01 -6.92 15.83
N THR A 66 0.12 -5.60 15.73
CA THR A 66 0.30 -4.74 16.90
C THR A 66 -0.99 -3.96 17.18
N LYS A 67 -1.34 -3.81 18.46
CA LYS A 67 -2.45 -2.94 18.90
C LYS A 67 -2.03 -1.47 18.98
N ASN A 68 -0.73 -1.19 19.04
CA ASN A 68 -0.21 0.17 19.12
C ASN A 68 -0.25 0.84 17.74
N TRP A 69 -1.10 1.86 17.59
CA TRP A 69 -1.30 2.54 16.32
C TRP A 69 -0.03 3.26 15.84
N THR A 70 0.80 3.82 16.74
CA THR A 70 2.02 4.54 16.38
C THR A 70 3.03 3.61 15.71
N VAL A 71 3.25 2.43 16.31
CA VAL A 71 4.14 1.41 15.77
C VAL A 71 3.64 0.93 14.40
N ARG A 72 2.32 0.71 14.27
CA ARG A 72 1.71 0.33 12.99
C ARG A 72 1.92 1.40 11.92
N THR A 73 1.78 2.68 12.27
CA THR A 73 1.99 3.82 11.38
C THR A 73 3.45 3.93 10.93
N ILE A 74 4.41 3.80 11.85
CA ILE A 74 5.85 3.81 11.52
C ILE A 74 6.19 2.72 10.51
N PHE A 75 5.76 1.47 10.76
CA PHE A 75 5.98 0.40 9.79
C PHE A 75 5.29 0.71 8.46
N ASN A 76 4.08 1.26 8.45
CA ASN A 76 3.43 1.64 7.21
C ASN A 76 4.24 2.67 6.40
N PHE A 77 4.85 3.66 7.05
CA PHE A 77 5.75 4.62 6.38
C PHE A 77 6.99 3.95 5.80
N ILE A 78 7.61 3.01 6.52
CA ILE A 78 8.74 2.23 6.00
C ILE A 78 8.32 1.43 4.76
N ALA A 79 7.17 0.75 4.81
CA ALA A 79 6.67 0.00 3.66
C ALA A 79 6.38 0.92 2.46
N PHE A 80 5.85 2.11 2.72
CA PHE A 80 5.59 3.12 1.70
C PHE A 80 6.90 3.63 1.07
N ALA A 81 7.92 3.95 1.87
CA ALA A 81 9.22 4.39 1.37
C ALA A 81 9.89 3.32 0.50
N VAL A 82 9.88 2.05 0.93
CA VAL A 82 10.42 0.93 0.16
C VAL A 82 9.67 0.74 -1.16
N ALA A 83 8.34 0.89 -1.15
CA ALA A 83 7.54 0.84 -2.37
C ALA A 83 7.86 2.00 -3.33
N ALA A 84 8.01 3.22 -2.81
CA ALA A 84 8.38 4.39 -3.59
C ALA A 84 9.76 4.20 -4.25
N GLY A 85 10.76 3.76 -3.49
CA GLY A 85 12.10 3.48 -4.01
C GLY A 85 12.12 2.38 -5.08
N TRP A 86 11.26 1.36 -4.98
CA TRP A 86 11.13 0.35 -6.04
C TRP A 86 10.51 0.92 -7.32
N LEU A 87 9.53 1.83 -7.19
CA LEU A 87 8.94 2.50 -8.35
C LEU A 87 9.96 3.37 -9.07
N GLU A 88 10.78 4.12 -8.32
CA GLU A 88 11.88 4.93 -8.85
C GLU A 88 12.91 4.03 -9.56
N TYR A 89 13.38 2.96 -8.91
CA TYR A 89 14.26 1.96 -9.52
C TYR A 89 13.71 1.43 -10.85
N ARG A 90 12.42 1.12 -10.92
CA ARG A 90 11.79 0.65 -12.16
C ARG A 90 11.74 1.71 -13.25
N GLN A 91 11.50 2.97 -12.89
CA GLN A 91 11.52 4.07 -13.85
C GLN A 91 12.94 4.26 -14.41
N ASP A 92 13.95 4.23 -13.56
CA ASP A 92 15.35 4.33 -13.97
C ASP A 92 15.79 3.14 -14.82
N ALA A 93 15.41 1.92 -14.45
CA ALA A 93 15.67 0.73 -15.25
C ALA A 93 15.03 0.83 -16.64
N ASN A 94 13.81 1.36 -16.76
CA ASN A 94 13.20 1.58 -18.06
C ASN A 94 13.91 2.68 -18.86
N SER A 95 14.31 3.78 -18.22
CA SER A 95 14.99 4.92 -18.85
C SER A 95 16.40 4.56 -19.35
N THR A 96 17.09 3.68 -18.64
CA THR A 96 18.41 3.14 -19.03
C THR A 96 18.33 1.99 -20.04
N GLY A 97 17.12 1.58 -20.44
CA GLY A 97 16.92 0.53 -21.43
C GLY A 97 17.17 -0.89 -20.91
N LEU A 98 17.14 -1.10 -19.58
CA LEU A 98 17.23 -2.45 -19.02
C LEU A 98 16.04 -3.27 -19.49
N ALA A 99 16.33 -4.46 -20.04
CA ALA A 99 15.30 -5.42 -20.36
C ALA A 99 14.53 -5.80 -19.08
N LYS A 100 13.20 -5.93 -19.15
CA LYS A 100 12.35 -6.31 -18.01
C LYS A 100 12.80 -7.60 -17.31
N LYS A 101 13.48 -8.49 -18.03
CA LYS A 101 14.07 -9.74 -17.51
C LYS A 101 15.20 -9.49 -16.50
N ASN A 102 15.89 -8.36 -16.63
CA ASN A 102 17.01 -7.96 -15.79
C ASN A 102 16.58 -6.97 -14.69
N THR A 103 15.32 -6.52 -14.70
CA THR A 103 14.75 -5.71 -13.63
C THR A 103 14.36 -6.62 -12.47
N ILE A 104 14.91 -6.35 -11.28
CA ILE A 104 14.58 -7.14 -10.09
C ILE A 104 13.12 -6.96 -9.67
N ASP A 105 12.49 -8.05 -9.24
CA ASP A 105 11.13 -8.02 -8.73
C ASP A 105 11.09 -7.33 -7.35
N TYR A 106 9.90 -6.91 -6.93
CA TYR A 106 9.70 -6.18 -5.68
C TYR A 106 10.15 -6.98 -4.45
N LEU A 107 10.00 -8.31 -4.47
CA LEU A 107 10.46 -9.17 -3.37
C LEU A 107 11.98 -9.18 -3.27
N ASP A 108 12.68 -9.33 -4.40
CA ASP A 108 14.15 -9.32 -4.43
C ASP A 108 14.72 -7.95 -4.08
N PHE A 109 14.04 -6.88 -4.52
CA PHE A 109 14.37 -5.51 -4.10
C PHE A 109 14.27 -5.33 -2.58
N LYS A 110 13.19 -5.81 -1.96
CA LYS A 110 13.05 -5.82 -0.49
C LYS A 110 14.14 -6.64 0.18
N LEU A 111 14.45 -7.81 -0.37
CA LEU A 111 15.49 -8.68 0.17
C LEU A 111 16.86 -8.00 0.09
N SER A 112 17.16 -7.29 -1.00
CA SER A 112 18.38 -6.50 -1.14
C SER A 112 18.49 -5.44 -0.05
N ILE A 113 17.42 -4.66 0.15
CA ILE A 113 17.39 -3.64 1.21
C ILE A 113 17.58 -4.27 2.58
N ALA A 114 16.88 -5.38 2.87
CA ALA A 114 17.00 -6.08 4.14
C ALA A 114 18.43 -6.56 4.38
N LYS A 115 19.07 -7.17 3.39
CA LYS A 115 20.47 -7.61 3.47
C LYS A 115 21.41 -6.45 3.74
N THR A 116 21.27 -5.35 2.99
CA THR A 116 22.11 -4.16 3.18
C THR A 116 21.93 -3.55 4.58
N LEU A 117 20.71 -3.50 5.09
CA LEU A 117 20.45 -2.96 6.43
C LEU A 117 21.02 -3.85 7.53
N VAL A 118 20.91 -5.18 7.40
CA VAL A 118 21.47 -6.12 8.39
C VAL A 118 22.99 -6.09 8.39
N LEU A 119 23.62 -6.21 7.23
CA LEU A 119 25.09 -6.23 7.11
C LEU A 119 25.72 -4.93 7.61
N LYS A 120 25.08 -3.79 7.33
CA LYS A 120 25.57 -2.49 7.79
C LYS A 120 25.42 -2.29 9.30
N THR A 121 24.51 -3.02 9.95
CA THR A 121 24.41 -3.04 11.41
C THR A 121 25.56 -3.83 12.02
N GLU A 122 25.91 -4.99 11.44
CA GLU A 122 27.04 -5.80 11.91
C GLU A 122 28.38 -5.04 11.82
N GLU A 123 28.61 -4.30 10.72
CA GLU A 123 29.81 -3.44 10.57
C GLU A 123 29.87 -2.28 11.57
N LEU A 124 28.73 -1.79 12.07
CA LEU A 124 28.68 -0.70 13.06
C LEU A 124 28.92 -1.22 14.48
N ASP A 125 28.39 -2.41 14.79
CA ASP A 125 28.62 -3.07 16.07
C ASP A 125 30.11 -3.42 16.24
N GLU A 126 30.78 -3.89 15.17
CA GLU A 126 32.23 -4.17 15.18
C GLU A 126 33.10 -2.92 15.36
N MET A 127 32.61 -1.71 15.01
CA MET A 127 33.33 -0.45 15.22
C MET A 127 33.08 0.20 16.59
N GLU A 128 32.00 -0.18 17.29
CA GLU A 128 31.74 0.28 18.67
C GLU A 128 32.51 -0.54 19.72
N ASP A 129 32.98 -1.74 19.35
CA ASP A 129 33.75 -2.65 20.19
C ASP A 129 35.30 -2.45 20.09
N GLU A 130 35.78 -1.51 19.26
CA GLU A 130 37.18 -1.03 19.20
C GLU A 130 37.40 0.29 19.98
#